data_AF-K1TCR8-F1
#
_entry.id   AF-K1TCR8-F1
#
_cell.length_a   1.000
_cell.length_b   1.000
_cell.length_c   1.000
_cell.angle_alpha   90.00
_cell.angle_beta   90.00
_cell.angle_gamma   90.00
#
_symmetry.space_group_name_H-M   'P 1'
#
loop_
_entity.id
_entity.type
_entity.pdbx_description
1 polymer ?
#
loop_
_entity_poly.entity_id
_entity_poly.type
_entity_poly.pdbx_seq_one_letter_code
_entity_poly.pdbx_strand_id
1 'polypeptide(L)'
;MLGKYTSIPIMLIMFGIILWITIKGSNYPSEILSSAFFNFEEFLSDKMREFGISPIIISLLIDGMLKVLLWVVAVMLPPMAIFFPLFAILEDWGILPRFAFNLDRPFEKCNACGKQALTTCMGLGCNAVGVTGARIIDSPRERSIAIITNSLTPCNGRFPFLIAIIS
;
A
#
# COMPACT_ATOMS: atom_id res chain seq x y z
N MET A 1 25.92 -5.90 -17.28
CA MET A 1 25.27 -7.19 -17.56
C MET A 1 23.76 -7.01 -17.51
N LEU A 2 23.17 -6.64 -18.66
CA LEU A 2 21.87 -7.11 -19.17
C LEU A 2 21.52 -6.25 -20.40
N GLY A 3 21.27 -6.88 -21.54
CA GLY A 3 20.92 -6.17 -22.78
C GLY A 3 19.58 -5.44 -22.67
N LYS A 4 19.35 -4.44 -23.55
CA LYS A 4 18.14 -3.57 -23.59
C LYS A 4 16.80 -4.32 -23.45
N TYR A 5 16.74 -5.58 -23.89
CA TYR A 5 15.52 -6.41 -23.85
C TYR A 5 15.36 -7.26 -22.59
N THR A 6 16.45 -7.68 -21.95
CA THR A 6 16.42 -8.51 -20.73
C THR A 6 16.20 -7.70 -19.45
N SER A 7 16.46 -6.39 -19.46
CA SER A 7 16.35 -5.54 -18.26
C SER A 7 14.91 -5.28 -17.82
N ILE A 8 13.98 -5.17 -18.77
CA ILE A 8 12.54 -4.94 -18.50
C ILE A 8 11.88 -6.15 -17.82
N PRO A 9 12.03 -7.41 -18.30
CA PRO A 9 11.38 -8.54 -17.64
C PRO A 9 11.97 -8.83 -16.26
N ILE A 10 13.28 -8.69 -16.06
CA ILE A 10 13.90 -8.87 -14.73
C ILE A 10 13.42 -7.83 -13.72
N MET A 11 13.19 -6.60 -14.16
CA MET A 11 12.61 -5.55 -13.34
C MET A 11 11.17 -5.87 -12.91
N LEU A 12 10.36 -6.34 -13.86
CA LEU A 12 8.96 -6.68 -13.60
C LEU A 12 8.85 -7.90 -12.67
N ILE A 13 9.72 -8.89 -12.84
CA ILE A 13 9.84 -10.05 -11.96
C ILE A 13 10.24 -9.61 -10.55
N MET A 14 11.24 -8.74 -10.41
CA MET A 14 11.70 -8.29 -9.09
C MET A 14 10.61 -7.49 -8.35
N PHE A 15 9.90 -6.60 -9.04
CA PHE A 15 8.76 -5.89 -8.47
C PHE A 15 7.61 -6.85 -8.11
N GLY A 16 7.33 -7.83 -8.97
CA GLY A 16 6.34 -8.88 -8.70
C GLY A 16 6.70 -9.72 -7.47
N ILE A 17 7.98 -10.05 -7.27
CA ILE A 17 8.46 -10.76 -6.08
C ILE A 17 8.23 -9.92 -4.82
N ILE A 18 8.53 -8.61 -4.86
CA ILE A 18 8.32 -7.71 -3.71
C ILE A 18 6.83 -7.63 -3.35
N LEU A 19 5.97 -7.45 -4.34
CA LEU A 19 4.51 -7.45 -4.11
C LEU A 19 4.05 -8.79 -3.56
N TRP A 20 4.56 -9.91 -4.08
CA TRP A 20 4.21 -11.24 -3.61
C TRP A 20 4.64 -11.49 -2.16
N ILE A 21 5.88 -11.11 -1.81
CA ILE A 21 6.39 -11.17 -0.44
C ILE A 21 5.56 -10.27 0.47
N THR A 22 5.19 -9.08 0.01
CA THR A 22 4.38 -8.14 0.80
C THR A 22 3.00 -8.73 1.08
N ILE A 23 2.31 -9.26 0.07
CA ILE A 23 0.96 -9.83 0.21
C ILE A 23 0.97 -11.09 1.07
N LYS A 24 1.87 -12.04 0.79
CA LYS A 24 1.96 -13.30 1.53
C LYS A 24 2.47 -13.07 2.96
N GLY A 25 3.45 -12.18 3.10
CA GLY A 25 4.05 -11.80 4.36
C GLY A 25 3.13 -10.95 5.24
N SER A 26 2.22 -10.15 4.66
CA SER A 26 1.26 -9.36 5.44
C SER A 26 0.07 -10.17 5.94
N ASN A 27 -0.27 -11.29 5.29
CA ASN A 27 -1.43 -12.08 5.68
C ASN A 27 -1.27 -12.68 7.09
N TYR A 28 -0.07 -13.17 7.41
CA TYR A 28 0.24 -13.73 8.73
C TYR A 28 0.11 -12.73 9.91
N PRO A 29 0.75 -11.55 9.89
CA PRO A 29 0.57 -10.54 10.93
C PRO A 29 -0.85 -9.95 10.94
N SER A 30 -1.52 -9.86 9.78
CA SER A 30 -2.92 -9.40 9.70
C SER A 30 -3.87 -10.35 10.42
N GLU A 31 -3.71 -11.67 10.29
CA GLU A 31 -4.53 -12.66 10.99
C GLU A 31 -4.32 -12.61 12.50
N ILE A 32 -3.05 -12.52 12.94
CA ILE A 32 -2.73 -12.39 14.37
C ILE A 32 -3.34 -11.11 14.95
N LEU A 33 -3.15 -9.98 14.27
CA LEU A 33 -3.64 -8.69 14.74
C LEU A 33 -5.17 -8.63 14.75
N SER A 34 -5.83 -9.21 13.74
CA SER A 34 -7.29 -9.32 13.70
C SER A 34 -7.80 -10.16 14.86
N SER A 35 -7.20 -11.33 15.13
CA SER A 35 -7.61 -12.20 16.25
C SER A 35 -7.41 -11.54 17.62
N ALA A 36 -6.32 -10.80 17.81
CA ALA A 36 -6.08 -10.03 19.04
C ALA A 36 -7.12 -8.92 19.22
N PHE A 37 -7.50 -8.23 18.15
CA PHE A 37 -8.52 -7.20 18.19
C PHE A 37 -9.93 -7.73 18.43
N PHE A 38 -10.30 -8.90 17.88
CA PHE A 38 -11.57 -9.55 18.19
C PHE A 38 -11.67 -9.92 19.67
N ASN A 39 -10.62 -10.50 20.26
CA ASN A 39 -10.60 -10.82 21.69
C ASN A 39 -10.73 -9.56 22.57
N PHE A 40 -10.14 -8.45 22.14
CA PHE A 40 -10.24 -7.17 22.84
C PHE A 40 -11.65 -6.56 22.74
N GLU A 41 -12.30 -6.68 21.58
CA GLU A 41 -13.67 -6.25 21.34
C GLU A 41 -14.66 -7.02 22.22
N GLU A 42 -14.53 -8.35 22.29
CA GLU A 42 -15.36 -9.21 23.16
C GLU A 42 -15.17 -8.86 24.63
N PHE A 43 -13.93 -8.73 25.11
CA PHE A 43 -13.63 -8.33 26.48
C PHE A 43 -14.25 -6.98 26.85
N LEU A 44 -14.20 -6.00 25.94
CA LEU A 44 -14.76 -4.67 26.16
C LEU A 44 -16.29 -4.70 26.16
N SER A 45 -16.91 -5.47 25.28
CA SER A 45 -18.37 -5.68 25.24
C SER A 45 -18.87 -6.32 26.53
N ASP A 46 -18.19 -7.36 27.01
CA ASP A 46 -18.58 -8.07 28.24
C ASP A 46 -18.49 -7.17 29.47
N LYS A 47 -17.42 -6.37 29.58
CA LYS A 47 -17.29 -5.38 30.65
C LYS A 47 -18.36 -4.29 30.58
N MET A 48 -18.70 -3.80 29.39
CA MET A 48 -19.74 -2.76 29.24
C MET A 48 -21.16 -3.28 29.54
N ARG A 49 -21.44 -4.56 29.25
CA ARG A 49 -22.68 -5.23 29.64
C ARG A 49 -22.79 -5.41 31.16
N GLU A 50 -21.68 -5.72 31.82
CA GLU A 50 -21.61 -5.84 33.29
C GLU A 50 -21.90 -4.49 34.00
N PHE A 51 -21.50 -3.37 33.40
CA PHE A 51 -21.77 -2.02 33.90
C PHE A 51 -23.21 -1.50 33.63
N GLY A 52 -24.08 -2.29 32.99
CA GLY A 52 -25.48 -1.94 32.78
C GLY A 52 -25.73 -0.87 31.71
N ILE A 53 -24.80 -0.69 30.77
CA ILE A 53 -24.94 0.27 29.67
C ILE A 53 -25.99 -0.25 28.67
N SER A 54 -26.82 0.65 28.12
CA SER A 54 -27.86 0.30 27.14
C SER A 54 -27.27 -0.45 25.94
N PRO A 55 -27.91 -1.55 25.49
CA PRO A 55 -27.40 -2.40 24.41
C PRO A 55 -27.22 -1.66 23.07
N ILE A 56 -27.96 -0.56 22.87
CA ILE A 56 -27.90 0.28 21.66
C ILE A 56 -26.59 1.08 21.61
N ILE A 57 -26.08 1.52 22.76
CA ILE A 57 -24.84 2.31 22.84
C ILE A 57 -23.63 1.39 22.63
N ILE A 58 -23.69 0.18 23.19
CA ILE A 58 -22.65 -0.84 23.04
C ILE A 58 -22.52 -1.26 21.57
N SER A 59 -23.63 -1.55 20.89
CA SER A 59 -23.59 -1.96 19.48
C SER A 59 -23.12 -0.85 18.54
N LEU A 60 -23.49 0.41 18.80
CA LEU A 60 -23.01 1.53 17.98
C LEU A 60 -21.50 1.75 18.16
N LEU A 61 -21.02 1.75 19.41
CA LEU A 61 -19.65 2.14 19.73
C LEU A 61 -18.65 1.00 19.51
N ILE A 62 -18.99 -0.21 19.96
CA ILE A 62 -18.09 -1.37 19.90
C ILE A 62 -18.21 -2.06 18.54
N ASP A 63 -19.39 -2.61 18.21
CA ASP A 63 -19.59 -3.35 16.96
C ASP A 63 -19.52 -2.45 15.71
N GLY A 64 -19.85 -1.16 15.86
CA GLY A 64 -19.77 -0.17 14.79
C GLY A 64 -18.40 0.49 14.70
N MET A 65 -18.14 1.48 15.56
CA MET A 65 -16.96 2.35 15.42
C MET A 65 -15.64 1.62 15.69
N LEU A 66 -15.55 0.91 16.83
CA LEU A 66 -14.30 0.30 17.29
C LEU A 66 -13.90 -0.86 16.38
N LYS A 67 -14.84 -1.74 16.05
CA LYS A 67 -14.63 -2.87 15.14
C LYS A 67 -14.12 -2.43 13.78
N VAL A 68 -14.75 -1.43 13.16
CA VAL A 68 -14.34 -0.92 11.85
C VAL A 68 -12.95 -0.29 11.92
N LEU A 69 -12.65 0.50 12.96
CA LEU A 69 -11.34 1.11 13.14
C LEU A 69 -10.24 0.04 13.28
N LEU A 70 -10.45 -0.93 14.18
CA LEU A 70 -9.49 -2.00 14.44
C LEU A 70 -9.27 -2.87 13.20
N TRP A 71 -10.33 -3.17 12.45
CA TRP A 71 -10.24 -3.94 11.22
C TRP A 71 -9.43 -3.21 10.14
N VAL A 72 -9.69 -1.91 9.92
CA VAL A 72 -8.94 -1.10 8.95
C VAL A 72 -7.46 -1.04 9.32
N VAL A 73 -7.15 -0.84 10.61
CA VAL A 73 -5.76 -0.82 11.09
C VAL A 73 -5.12 -2.20 10.92
N ALA A 74 -5.81 -3.28 11.25
CA ALA A 74 -5.30 -4.64 11.13
C ALA A 74 -4.94 -5.01 9.69
N VAL A 75 -5.73 -4.55 8.73
CA VAL A 75 -5.53 -4.87 7.30
C VAL A 75 -4.50 -3.93 6.65
N MET A 76 -4.49 -2.64 7.00
CA MET A 76 -3.62 -1.64 6.34
C MET A 76 -2.22 -1.54 6.94
N LEU A 77 -2.06 -1.77 8.25
CA LEU A 77 -0.78 -1.59 8.94
C LEU A 77 0.29 -2.61 8.50
N PRO A 78 0.02 -3.93 8.45
CA PRO A 78 1.05 -4.92 8.14
C PRO A 78 1.69 -4.79 6.74
N PRO A 79 0.93 -4.61 5.64
CA PRO A 79 1.55 -4.50 4.33
C PRO A 79 2.42 -3.24 4.22
N MET A 80 2.03 -2.12 4.85
CA MET A 80 2.85 -0.91 4.90
C MET A 80 4.14 -1.13 5.69
N ALA A 81 4.04 -1.79 6.85
CA ALA A 81 5.18 -2.08 7.72
C ALA A 81 6.21 -3.00 7.05
N ILE A 82 5.81 -3.86 6.10
CA ILE A 82 6.72 -4.75 5.37
C ILE A 82 7.23 -4.09 4.08
N PHE A 83 6.35 -3.41 3.35
CA PHE A 83 6.68 -2.83 2.05
C PHE A 83 7.72 -1.71 2.16
N PHE A 84 7.59 -0.79 3.13
CA PHE A 84 8.52 0.34 3.21
C PHE A 84 9.95 -0.05 3.60
N PRO A 85 10.20 -0.91 4.59
CA PRO A 85 11.57 -1.37 4.88
C PRO A 85 12.19 -2.12 3.70
N LEU A 86 11.41 -2.96 3.00
CA LEU A 86 11.90 -3.66 1.82
C LEU A 86 12.26 -2.69 0.70
N PHE A 87 11.44 -1.66 0.50
CA PHE A 87 11.71 -0.61 -0.49
C PHE A 87 12.94 0.24 -0.12
N ALA A 88 13.11 0.57 1.16
CA ALA A 88 14.28 1.29 1.67
C ALA A 88 15.56 0.50 1.44
N ILE A 89 15.56 -0.82 1.74
CA ILE A 89 16.70 -1.69 1.45
C ILE A 89 17.03 -1.68 -0.05
N LEU A 90 16.01 -1.72 -0.92
CA LEU A 90 16.22 -1.65 -2.36
C LEU A 90 16.78 -0.30 -2.85
N GLU A 91 16.37 0.78 -2.19
CA GLU A 91 16.89 2.12 -2.45
C GLU A 91 18.37 2.20 -2.06
N ASP A 92 18.73 1.68 -0.88
CA ASP A 92 20.10 1.61 -0.38
C ASP A 92 21.02 0.78 -1.27
N TRP A 93 20.50 -0.26 -1.93
CA TRP A 93 21.27 -1.09 -2.86
C TRP A 93 21.50 -0.40 -4.22
N GLY A 94 20.96 0.80 -4.43
CA GLY A 94 21.10 1.55 -5.69
C GLY A 94 20.36 0.89 -6.85
N ILE A 95 19.45 -0.04 -6.56
CA ILE A 95 18.66 -0.76 -7.56
C ILE A 95 17.56 0.16 -8.13
N LEU A 96 16.94 1.00 -7.27
CA LEU A 96 15.92 1.98 -7.67
C LEU A 96 16.41 2.97 -8.75
N PRO A 97 17.56 3.66 -8.59
CA PRO A 97 18.11 4.54 -9.62
C PRO A 97 18.35 3.83 -10.96
N ARG A 98 18.80 2.57 -10.93
CA ARG A 98 18.97 1.76 -12.16
C ARG A 98 17.65 1.44 -12.83
N PHE A 99 16.58 1.22 -12.06
CA PHE A 99 15.24 1.02 -12.61
C PHE A 99 14.65 2.27 -13.24
N ALA A 100 14.78 3.43 -12.59
CA ALA A 100 14.31 4.70 -13.14
C ALA A 100 14.94 4.98 -14.52
N PHE A 101 16.25 4.73 -14.66
CA PHE A 101 16.95 4.92 -15.93
C PHE A 101 16.49 3.94 -17.04
N ASN A 102 16.15 2.70 -16.67
CA ASN A 102 15.68 1.71 -17.64
C ASN A 102 14.22 1.98 -18.07
N LEU A 103 13.40 2.55 -17.18
CA LEU A 103 12.03 2.99 -17.48
C LEU A 103 11.93 4.39 -18.09
N ASP A 104 13.04 5.10 -18.24
CA ASP A 104 13.05 6.44 -18.83
C ASP A 104 12.55 6.42 -20.28
N ARG A 105 12.95 5.43 -21.09
CA ARG A 105 12.53 5.34 -22.50
C ARG A 105 11.01 5.25 -22.73
N PRO A 106 10.23 4.39 -22.03
CA PRO A 106 8.78 4.38 -22.18
C PRO A 106 8.11 5.63 -21.59
N PHE A 107 8.64 6.20 -20.50
CA PHE A 107 8.10 7.43 -19.91
C PHE A 107 8.39 8.67 -20.76
N GLU A 108 9.55 8.73 -21.41
CA GLU A 108 9.93 9.79 -22.35
C GLU A 108 8.96 9.86 -23.55
N LYS A 109 8.48 8.70 -24.04
CA LYS A 109 7.42 8.65 -25.06
C LYS A 109 6.09 9.23 -24.61
N CYS A 110 5.84 9.26 -23.30
CA CYS A 110 4.65 9.84 -22.68
C CYS A 110 4.85 11.28 -22.21
N ASN A 111 5.97 11.95 -22.58
CA ASN A 111 6.38 13.25 -22.06
C ASN A 111 6.47 13.29 -20.53
N ALA A 112 6.98 12.22 -19.94
CA ALA A 112 7.13 12.06 -18.51
C ALA A 112 8.58 11.71 -18.13
N CYS A 113 8.99 12.07 -16.91
CA CYS A 113 10.31 11.81 -16.37
C CYS A 113 10.42 10.37 -15.85
N GLY A 114 11.54 9.68 -16.04
CA GLY A 114 11.80 8.36 -15.43
C GLY A 114 11.68 8.33 -13.90
N LYS A 115 11.74 9.49 -13.22
CA LYS A 115 11.42 9.60 -11.78
C LYS A 115 9.96 9.31 -11.45
N GLN A 116 9.04 9.49 -12.41
CA GLN A 116 7.62 9.15 -12.25
C GLN A 116 7.40 7.63 -12.15
N ALA A 117 8.23 6.82 -12.80
CA ALA A 117 8.15 5.37 -12.68
C ALA A 117 8.30 4.90 -11.23
N LEU A 118 9.25 5.48 -10.49
CA LEU A 118 9.48 5.16 -9.08
C LEU A 118 8.26 5.49 -8.22
N THR A 119 7.67 6.67 -8.42
CA THR A 119 6.54 7.12 -7.60
C THR A 119 5.27 6.34 -7.91
N THR A 120 5.08 5.91 -9.16
CA THR A 120 3.97 5.02 -9.55
C THR A 120 4.15 3.61 -8.99
N CYS A 121 5.36 3.06 -8.97
CA CYS A 121 5.64 1.79 -8.29
C CYS A 121 5.35 1.86 -6.79
N MET A 122 5.71 2.96 -6.12
CA MET A 122 5.36 3.20 -4.71
C MET A 122 3.85 3.38 -4.51
N GLY A 123 3.17 4.02 -5.48
CA GLY A 123 1.73 4.26 -5.49
C GLY A 123 0.88 2.99 -5.55
N LEU A 124 1.35 1.94 -6.21
CA LEU A 124 0.72 0.60 -6.20
C LEU A 124 0.67 0.01 -4.79
N GLY A 125 1.69 0.28 -3.97
CA GLY A 125 1.68 -0.06 -2.55
C GLY A 125 0.67 0.81 -1.79
N CYS A 126 0.97 2.11 -1.72
CA CYS A 126 0.12 3.12 -1.08
C CYS A 126 0.07 4.38 -1.93
N ASN A 127 -1.13 4.77 -2.34
CA ASN A 127 -1.33 5.99 -3.09
C ASN A 127 -0.80 7.23 -2.35
N ALA A 128 -0.98 7.29 -1.02
CA ALA A 128 -0.46 8.39 -0.20
C ALA A 128 1.06 8.56 -0.35
N VAL A 129 1.80 7.45 -0.40
CA VAL A 129 3.27 7.50 -0.55
C VAL A 129 3.69 7.75 -1.99
N GLY A 130 2.95 7.25 -2.98
CA GLY A 130 3.16 7.63 -4.38
C GLY A 130 2.99 9.13 -4.62
N VAL A 131 1.97 9.76 -3.99
CA VAL A 131 1.72 11.19 -4.10
C VAL A 131 2.78 12.01 -3.37
N THR A 132 3.16 11.64 -2.14
CA THR A 132 4.24 12.36 -1.42
C THR A 132 5.59 12.17 -2.07
N GLY A 133 5.85 11.01 -2.67
CA GLY A 133 7.04 10.69 -3.45
C GLY A 133 7.18 11.52 -4.73
N ALA A 134 6.08 12.05 -5.30
CA ALA A 134 6.12 12.92 -6.47
C ALA A 134 6.95 14.20 -6.27
N ARG A 135 7.29 14.56 -5.02
CA ARG A 135 8.18 15.68 -4.70
C ARG A 135 9.58 15.59 -5.31
N ILE A 136 10.06 14.40 -5.68
CA ILE A 136 11.38 14.20 -6.31
C ILE A 136 11.44 14.71 -7.76
N ILE A 137 10.29 15.01 -8.37
CA ILE A 137 10.18 15.51 -9.75
C ILE A 137 10.35 17.03 -9.72
N ASP A 138 11.31 17.57 -10.47
CA ASP A 138 11.68 18.99 -10.43
C ASP A 138 10.68 19.86 -11.19
N SER A 139 10.15 19.35 -12.32
CA SER A 139 9.24 20.11 -13.15
C SER A 139 7.83 20.12 -12.53
N PRO A 140 7.18 21.29 -12.40
CA PRO A 140 5.85 21.38 -11.80
C PRO A 140 4.77 20.72 -12.67
N ARG A 141 4.97 20.71 -14.00
CA ARG A 141 4.05 20.07 -14.95
C ARG A 141 4.09 18.55 -14.86
N GLU A 142 5.26 17.92 -14.81
CA GLU A 142 5.34 16.46 -14.68
C GLU A 142 4.96 16.02 -13.26
N ARG A 143 5.27 16.84 -12.25
CA ARG A 143 4.87 16.58 -10.86
C ARG A 143 3.35 16.49 -10.73
N SER A 144 2.59 17.41 -11.31
CA SER A 144 1.12 17.39 -11.24
C SER A 144 0.54 16.17 -11.96
N ILE A 145 1.10 15.81 -13.13
CA ILE A 145 0.73 14.59 -13.86
C ILE A 145 0.99 13.36 -12.98
N ALA A 146 2.16 13.23 -12.37
CA ALA A 146 2.50 12.12 -11.49
C ALA A 146 1.57 11.99 -10.28
N ILE A 147 1.20 13.12 -9.64
CA ILE A 147 0.25 13.13 -8.52
C ILE A 147 -1.12 12.61 -8.97
N ILE A 148 -1.62 13.07 -10.12
CA ILE A 148 -2.92 12.64 -10.65
C ILE A 148 -2.88 11.16 -11.03
N THR A 149 -1.83 10.72 -11.72
CA THR A 149 -1.65 9.32 -12.13
C THR A 149 -1.57 8.40 -10.92
N ASN A 150 -0.79 8.76 -9.90
CA ASN A 150 -0.69 7.96 -8.68
C ASN A 150 -2.05 7.92 -7.95
N SER A 151 -2.78 9.04 -7.93
CA SER A 151 -4.10 9.11 -7.33
C SER A 151 -5.13 8.18 -7.96
N LEU A 152 -5.01 7.91 -9.26
CA LEU A 152 -5.88 7.01 -10.01
C LEU A 152 -5.40 5.55 -10.00
N THR A 153 -4.18 5.29 -9.55
CA THR A 153 -3.61 3.95 -9.52
C THR A 153 -4.30 3.10 -8.44
N PRO A 154 -4.62 1.82 -8.73
CA PRO A 154 -5.10 0.89 -7.70
C PRO A 154 -4.02 0.71 -6.63
N CYS A 155 -4.36 0.96 -5.37
CA CYS A 155 -3.51 0.67 -4.23
C CYS A 155 -4.05 -0.53 -3.44
N ASN A 156 -3.26 -1.07 -2.52
CA ASN A 156 -3.68 -2.18 -1.64
C ASN A 156 -5.05 -1.95 -1.00
N GLY A 157 -5.36 -0.72 -0.57
CA GLY A 157 -6.65 -0.39 0.03
C GLY A 157 -7.83 -0.29 -0.95
N ARG A 158 -7.58 -0.10 -2.24
CA ARG A 158 -8.64 -0.04 -3.26
C ARG A 158 -8.96 -1.39 -3.88
N PHE A 159 -8.06 -2.38 -3.82
CA PHE A 159 -8.34 -3.71 -4.35
C PHE A 159 -9.58 -4.36 -3.70
N PRO A 160 -9.74 -4.38 -2.36
CA PRO A 160 -10.94 -4.96 -1.74
C PRO A 160 -12.22 -4.26 -2.17
N PHE A 161 -12.19 -2.93 -2.30
CA PHE A 161 -13.34 -2.14 -2.75
C PHE A 161 -13.69 -2.43 -4.22
N LEU A 162 -12.69 -2.52 -5.10
CA LEU A 162 -12.90 -2.88 -6.50
C LEU A 162 -13.47 -4.30 -6.63
N ILE A 163 -12.99 -5.24 -5.83
CA ILE A 163 -13.51 -6.62 -5.79
C ILE A 163 -14.97 -6.61 -5.29
N ALA A 164 -15.28 -5.82 -4.25
CA ALA A 164 -16.62 -5.73 -3.69
C ALA A 164 -17.66 -5.07 -4.62
N ILE A 165 -17.24 -4.18 -5.53
CA ILE A 165 -18.14 -3.60 -6.55
C ILE A 165 -18.45 -4.60 -7.68
N ILE A 166 -17.50 -5.47 -7.99
CA ILE A 166 -17.62 -6.42 -9.10
C ILE A 166 -18.39 -7.69 -8.67
N SER A 167 -18.39 -8.01 -7.38
CA SER A 167 -19.13 -9.14 -6.78
C SER A 167 -20.58 -8.82 -6.49
#